data_AF-A0AA92EU13-F1
#
_entry.id   AF-A0AA92EU13-F1
#
_cell.length_a   1.000
_cell.length_b   1.000
_cell.length_c   1.000
_cell.angle_alpha   90.00
_cell.angle_beta   90.00
_cell.angle_gamma   90.00
#
_symmetry.space_group_name_H-M   'P 1'
#
loop_
_entity.id
_entity.type
_entity.pdbx_description
1 polymer ?
#
loop_
_entity_poly.entity_id
_entity_poly.type
_entity_poly.pdbx_seq_one_letter_code
_entity_poly.pdbx_strand_id
1 'polypeptide(L)'
;MRTLGNILWFILGGAIMGLGWWFAGLIAFITIVGIPWGRSCFVIGMFSFFPFGQEAIDREELTQRGDLGTGSLGCLGNVLWFVFLGWWLALGHLVSAIALFITIIGIPFGIQHLKLAGVALSPVGKTIVSKEVAAAARMHNATSAVTKMREK
;
A
#
# COMPACT_ATOMS: atom_id res chain seq x y z
N MET A 1 18.15 -7.76 -6.19
CA MET A 1 17.05 -7.77 -7.19
C MET A 1 16.14 -6.53 -7.19
N ARG A 2 16.22 -5.61 -6.21
CA ARG A 2 15.31 -4.44 -6.12
C ARG A 2 15.37 -3.52 -7.33
N THR A 3 16.57 -3.11 -7.72
CA THR A 3 16.78 -2.13 -8.80
C THR A 3 16.31 -2.65 -10.15
N LEU A 4 16.74 -3.84 -10.56
CA LEU A 4 16.34 -4.45 -11.84
C LEU A 4 14.83 -4.68 -11.90
N GLY A 5 14.22 -5.21 -10.84
CA GLY A 5 12.77 -5.43 -10.78
C GLY A 5 11.98 -4.13 -10.91
N ASN A 6 12.42 -3.07 -10.22
CA ASN A 6 11.81 -1.74 -10.31
C ASN A 6 11.96 -1.11 -11.69
N ILE A 7 13.12 -1.24 -12.35
CA ILE A 7 13.33 -0.70 -13.71
C ILE A 7 12.39 -1.40 -14.70
N LEU A 8 12.37 -2.74 -14.71
CA LEU A 8 11.49 -3.50 -15.60
C LEU A 8 10.03 -3.17 -15.34
N TRP A 9 9.61 -3.17 -14.07
CA TRP A 9 8.24 -2.84 -13.68
C TRP A 9 7.82 -1.45 -14.12
N PHE A 10 8.67 -0.44 -13.89
CA PHE A 10 8.37 0.94 -14.23
C PHE A 10 8.08 1.09 -15.73
N ILE A 11 8.88 0.43 -16.58
CA ILE A 11 8.72 0.45 -18.04
C ILE A 11 7.51 -0.37 -18.49
N LEU A 12 7.25 -1.53 -17.89
CA LEU A 12 6.18 -2.44 -18.32
C LEU A 12 4.77 -1.98 -17.92
N GLY A 13 4.62 -0.99 -17.04
CA GLY A 13 3.32 -0.44 -16.68
C GLY A 13 3.26 0.26 -15.32
N GLY A 14 4.27 0.07 -14.47
CA GLY A 14 4.37 0.71 -13.15
C GLY A 14 4.29 2.23 -13.21
N ALA A 15 4.87 2.86 -14.24
CA ALA A 15 4.75 4.29 -14.46
C ALA A 15 3.29 4.74 -14.69
N ILE A 16 2.56 4.05 -15.56
CA ILE A 16 1.16 4.36 -15.85
C ILE A 16 0.30 4.18 -14.60
N MET A 17 0.52 3.10 -13.85
CA MET A 17 -0.22 2.83 -12.62
C MET A 17 0.05 3.87 -11.53
N GLY A 18 1.32 4.20 -11.28
CA GLY A 18 1.69 5.23 -10.30
C GLY A 18 1.10 6.60 -10.65
N LEU A 19 1.16 6.99 -11.94
CA LEU A 19 0.54 8.22 -12.42
C LEU A 19 -0.99 8.18 -12.29
N GLY A 20 -1.63 7.05 -12.55
CA GLY A 20 -3.08 6.89 -12.36
C GLY A 20 -3.51 7.12 -10.92
N TRP A 21 -2.77 6.57 -9.95
CA TRP A 21 -2.99 6.82 -8.53
C TRP A 21 -2.77 8.28 -8.14
N TRP A 22 -1.71 8.92 -8.65
CA TRP A 22 -1.48 10.34 -8.39
C TRP A 22 -2.56 11.23 -8.99
N PHE A 23 -3.01 10.93 -10.20
CA PHE A 23 -4.11 11.63 -10.85
C PHE A 23 -5.41 11.48 -10.05
N ALA A 24 -5.73 10.28 -9.58
CA ALA A 24 -6.84 10.06 -8.66
C ALA A 24 -6.68 10.86 -7.36
N GLY A 25 -5.46 10.98 -6.83
CA GLY A 25 -5.15 11.82 -5.67
C GLY A 25 -5.40 13.31 -5.94
N LEU A 26 -5.05 13.81 -7.12
CA LEU A 26 -5.35 15.20 -7.52
C LEU A 26 -6.86 15.45 -7.59
N ILE A 27 -7.61 14.55 -8.23
CA ILE A 27 -9.08 14.63 -8.28
C ILE A 27 -9.67 14.56 -6.86
N ALA A 28 -9.14 13.68 -6.02
CA ALA A 28 -9.58 13.55 -4.64
C ALA A 28 -9.37 14.86 -3.85
N PHE A 29 -8.31 15.62 -4.10
CA PHE A 29 -8.12 16.92 -3.45
C PHE A 29 -8.98 18.04 -4.03
N ILE A 30 -9.35 17.97 -5.32
CA ILE A 30 -10.30 18.92 -5.93
C ILE A 30 -11.71 18.70 -5.39
N THR A 31 -12.06 17.46 -5.10
CA THR A 31 -13.39 17.10 -4.57
C THR A 31 -13.40 17.18 -3.05
N ILE A 32 -14.30 17.98 -2.46
CA ILE A 32 -14.42 18.09 -0.99
C ILE A 32 -14.60 16.71 -0.34
N VAL A 33 -15.38 15.84 -0.99
CA VAL A 33 -15.65 14.47 -0.52
C VAL A 33 -14.42 13.58 -0.60
N GLY A 34 -13.54 13.73 -1.60
CA GLY A 34 -12.39 12.84 -1.83
C GLY A 34 -11.17 13.13 -0.95
N ILE A 35 -11.09 14.33 -0.37
CA ILE A 35 -9.94 14.80 0.42
C ILE A 35 -9.42 13.77 1.45
N PRO A 36 -10.26 13.03 2.20
CA PRO A 36 -9.80 12.06 3.18
C PRO A 36 -8.88 10.96 2.60
N TRP A 37 -9.03 10.62 1.31
CA TRP A 37 -8.25 9.58 0.63
C TRP A 37 -7.12 10.12 -0.24
N GLY A 38 -7.07 11.43 -0.48
CA GLY A 38 -6.09 12.05 -1.38
C GLY A 38 -4.64 11.66 -1.03
N ARG A 39 -4.26 11.79 0.25
CA ARG A 39 -2.93 11.37 0.74
C ARG A 39 -2.63 9.90 0.44
N SER A 40 -3.60 9.02 0.66
CA SER A 40 -3.41 7.58 0.45
C SER A 40 -3.17 7.25 -1.01
N CYS A 41 -3.84 7.94 -1.94
CA CYS A 41 -3.59 7.80 -3.38
C CYS A 41 -2.15 8.15 -3.76
N PHE A 42 -1.57 9.21 -3.20
CA PHE A 42 -0.16 9.54 -3.45
C PHE A 42 0.81 8.51 -2.88
N VAL A 43 0.52 8.01 -1.68
CA VAL A 43 1.31 6.97 -1.00
C VAL A 43 1.31 5.68 -1.82
N ILE A 44 0.15 5.24 -2.30
CA ILE A 44 0.02 4.03 -3.12
C ILE A 44 0.58 4.25 -4.53
N GLY A 45 0.45 5.45 -5.09
CA GLY A 45 1.08 5.80 -6.35
C GLY A 45 2.60 5.67 -6.27
N MET A 46 3.21 6.12 -5.17
CA MET A 46 4.64 5.91 -4.93
C MET A 46 5.02 4.43 -4.82
N PHE A 47 4.20 3.64 -4.15
CA PHE A 47 4.40 2.19 -4.11
C PHE A 47 4.24 1.53 -5.48
N SER A 48 3.30 2.02 -6.28
CA SER A 48 3.02 1.54 -7.63
C SER A 48 4.14 1.87 -8.60
N PHE A 49 4.90 2.94 -8.40
CA PHE A 49 6.09 3.21 -9.22
C PHE A 49 7.21 2.20 -8.94
N PHE A 50 7.49 1.91 -7.67
CA PHE A 50 8.67 1.16 -7.24
C PHE A 50 8.35 0.14 -6.13
N PRO A 51 7.61 -0.95 -6.42
CA PRO A 51 7.13 -1.87 -5.40
C PRO A 51 8.21 -2.81 -4.85
N PHE A 52 9.30 -3.04 -5.59
CA PHE A 52 10.30 -4.01 -5.17
C PHE A 52 11.18 -3.48 -4.03
N GLY A 53 11.24 -4.26 -2.95
CA GLY A 53 11.96 -3.90 -1.72
C GLY A 53 11.17 -3.01 -0.77
N GLN A 54 9.95 -2.63 -1.13
CA GLN A 54 9.03 -1.86 -0.31
C GLN A 54 7.94 -2.75 0.28
N GLU A 55 7.31 -2.27 1.34
CA GLU A 55 6.20 -2.90 2.03
C GLU A 55 5.24 -1.84 2.56
N ALA A 56 3.95 -2.13 2.49
CA ALA A 56 2.93 -1.33 3.15
C ALA A 56 2.77 -1.80 4.59
N ILE A 57 3.00 -0.90 5.54
CA ILE A 57 2.85 -1.11 6.97
C ILE A 57 1.83 -0.11 7.52
N ASP A 58 1.17 -0.46 8.62
CA ASP A 58 0.34 0.49 9.34
C ASP A 58 1.21 1.62 9.92
N ARG A 59 0.75 2.87 9.76
CA ARG A 59 1.47 4.03 10.29
C ARG A 59 1.64 3.95 11.80
N GLU A 60 0.62 3.49 12.50
CA GLU A 60 0.66 3.31 13.95
C GLU A 60 1.67 2.25 14.38
N GLU A 61 1.79 1.15 13.63
CA GLU A 61 2.82 0.13 13.85
C GLU A 61 4.23 0.72 13.67
N LEU A 62 4.43 1.58 12.66
CA LEU A 62 5.71 2.24 12.40
C LEU A 62 6.06 3.33 13.42
N THR A 63 5.12 4.21 13.76
CA THR A 63 5.38 5.43 14.55
C THR A 63 5.10 5.26 16.03
N GLN A 64 4.43 4.18 16.43
CA GLN A 64 3.91 3.96 17.79
C GLN A 64 2.96 5.07 18.25
N ARG A 65 2.31 5.76 17.31
CA ARG A 65 1.35 6.83 17.56
C ARG A 65 0.15 6.68 16.63
N GLY A 66 -1.04 6.60 17.22
CA GLY A 66 -2.29 6.63 16.48
C GLY A 66 -2.55 8.00 15.87
N ASP A 67 -3.16 8.02 14.69
CA ASP A 67 -3.68 9.22 14.05
C ASP A 67 -5.12 9.01 13.57
N LEU A 68 -5.78 10.07 13.08
CA LEU A 68 -7.18 10.01 12.63
C LEU A 68 -7.42 8.90 11.59
N GLY A 69 -6.42 8.61 10.76
CA GLY A 69 -6.48 7.58 9.72
C GLY A 69 -6.07 6.18 10.17
N THR A 70 -5.49 5.99 11.36
CA THR A 70 -5.22 4.64 11.92
C THR A 70 -6.29 4.18 12.91
N GLY A 71 -7.08 5.12 13.46
CA GLY A 71 -8.21 4.82 14.35
C GLY A 71 -9.54 4.49 13.66
N SER A 72 -10.64 4.65 14.40
CA SER A 72 -12.01 4.32 13.96
C SER A 72 -12.48 5.10 12.73
N LEU A 73 -12.10 6.38 12.61
CA LEU A 73 -12.40 7.20 11.44
C LEU A 73 -11.68 6.70 10.19
N GLY A 74 -10.44 6.24 10.33
CA GLY A 74 -9.70 5.56 9.26
C GLY A 74 -10.37 4.28 8.80
N CYS A 75 -10.86 3.47 9.74
CA CYS A 75 -11.66 2.27 9.44
C CYS A 75 -12.92 2.61 8.66
N LEU A 76 -13.71 3.60 9.11
CA LEU A 76 -14.89 4.06 8.38
C LEU A 76 -14.54 4.55 6.97
N GLY A 77 -13.45 5.31 6.84
CA GLY A 77 -12.93 5.74 5.54
C GLY A 77 -12.56 4.56 4.63
N ASN A 78 -11.95 3.51 5.16
CA ASN A 78 -11.63 2.30 4.41
C ASN A 78 -12.90 1.52 4.00
N VAL A 79 -13.94 1.46 4.84
CA VAL A 79 -15.21 0.83 4.48
C VAL A 79 -15.89 1.55 3.32
N LEU A 80 -16.01 2.89 3.42
CA LEU A 80 -16.59 3.69 2.35
C LEU A 80 -15.77 3.55 1.05
N TRP A 81 -14.45 3.65 1.15
CA TRP A 81 -13.56 3.43 0.02
C TRP A 81 -13.76 2.07 -0.62
N PHE A 82 -13.76 1.01 0.18
CA PHE A 82 -13.91 -0.36 -0.30
C PHE A 82 -15.20 -0.50 -1.12
N VAL A 83 -16.33 0.02 -0.61
CA VAL A 83 -17.64 -0.07 -1.29
C VAL A 83 -17.66 0.68 -2.62
N PHE A 84 -17.12 1.91 -2.67
CA PHE A 84 -17.24 2.77 -3.85
C PHE A 84 -16.12 2.56 -4.89
N LEU A 85 -14.88 2.29 -4.48
CA LEU A 85 -13.69 2.33 -5.35
C LEU A 85 -12.71 1.17 -5.14
N GLY A 86 -12.45 0.77 -3.90
CA GLY A 86 -11.33 -0.10 -3.55
C GLY A 86 -11.40 -1.49 -4.16
N TRP A 87 -12.59 -2.11 -4.22
CA TRP A 87 -12.72 -3.46 -4.77
C TRP A 87 -12.51 -3.52 -6.28
N TRP A 88 -12.91 -2.47 -7.03
CA TRP A 88 -12.66 -2.37 -8.46
C TRP A 88 -11.17 -2.32 -8.77
N LEU A 89 -10.42 -1.53 -8.00
CA LEU A 89 -8.97 -1.42 -8.12
C LEU A 89 -8.30 -2.75 -7.78
N ALA A 90 -8.68 -3.37 -6.66
CA ALA A 90 -8.16 -4.66 -6.26
C ALA A 90 -8.43 -5.75 -7.31
N LEU A 91 -9.62 -5.76 -7.91
CA LEU A 91 -9.98 -6.68 -8.99
C LEU A 91 -9.11 -6.44 -10.24
N GLY A 92 -8.87 -5.19 -10.64
CA GLY A 92 -7.98 -4.86 -11.74
C GLY A 92 -6.57 -5.42 -11.53
N HIS A 93 -6.02 -5.22 -10.33
CA HIS A 93 -4.74 -5.81 -9.95
C HIS A 93 -4.77 -7.34 -9.93
N LEU A 94 -5.83 -7.96 -9.43
CA LEU A 94 -5.98 -9.42 -9.40
C LEU A 94 -5.97 -10.00 -10.83
N VAL A 95 -6.71 -9.40 -11.75
CA VAL A 95 -6.73 -9.82 -13.16
C VAL A 95 -5.34 -9.67 -13.79
N SER A 96 -4.64 -8.55 -13.57
CA SER A 96 -3.27 -8.38 -14.04
C SER A 96 -2.30 -9.42 -13.44
N ALA A 97 -2.46 -9.75 -12.15
CA ALA A 97 -1.64 -10.76 -11.50
C ALA A 97 -1.84 -12.14 -12.13
N ILE A 98 -3.09 -12.55 -12.37
CA ILE A 98 -3.43 -13.82 -13.02
C ILE A 98 -2.82 -13.89 -14.43
N ALA A 99 -2.95 -12.82 -15.21
CA ALA A 99 -2.35 -12.76 -16.55
C ALA A 99 -0.82 -12.92 -16.51
N LEU A 100 -0.15 -12.28 -15.54
CA LEU A 100 1.31 -12.39 -15.38
C LEU A 100 1.76 -13.77 -14.91
N PHE A 101 0.94 -14.46 -14.11
CA PHE A 101 1.24 -15.82 -13.63
C PHE A 101 1.25 -16.90 -14.72
N ILE A 102 0.76 -16.60 -15.92
CA ILE A 102 0.84 -17.50 -17.08
C ILE A 102 2.31 -17.78 -17.47
N THR A 103 3.25 -16.87 -17.14
CA THR A 103 4.66 -17.01 -17.49
C THR A 103 5.55 -17.03 -16.25
N ILE A 104 6.63 -17.82 -16.27
CA ILE A 104 7.62 -17.88 -15.18
C ILE A 104 8.24 -16.49 -14.92
N ILE A 105 8.50 -15.74 -15.99
CA ILE A 105 9.07 -14.38 -15.91
C ILE A 105 8.07 -13.39 -15.29
N GLY A 106 6.77 -13.57 -15.51
CA GLY A 106 5.71 -12.70 -14.99
C GLY A 106 5.40 -12.91 -13.51
N ILE A 107 5.68 -14.08 -12.94
CA ILE A 107 5.47 -14.41 -11.51
C ILE A 107 5.92 -13.30 -10.53
N PRO A 108 7.18 -12.81 -10.57
CA PRO A 108 7.63 -11.76 -9.65
C PRO A 108 6.82 -10.45 -9.74
N PHE A 109 6.28 -10.13 -10.91
CA PHE A 109 5.46 -8.93 -11.15
C PHE A 109 4.00 -9.16 -10.75
N GLY A 110 3.44 -10.34 -11.02
CA GLY A 110 2.11 -10.71 -10.54
C GLY A 110 2.00 -10.65 -9.03
N ILE A 111 3.05 -11.05 -8.31
CA ILE A 111 3.13 -10.89 -6.84
C ILE A 111 3.07 -9.41 -6.42
N GLN A 112 3.65 -8.47 -7.20
CA GLN A 112 3.52 -7.05 -6.87
C GLN A 112 2.10 -6.54 -7.09
N HIS A 113 1.42 -7.00 -8.15
CA HIS A 113 0.01 -6.70 -8.34
C HIS A 113 -0.85 -7.21 -7.18
N LEU A 114 -0.61 -8.42 -6.66
CA LEU A 114 -1.35 -8.92 -5.49
C LEU A 114 -1.13 -8.05 -4.24
N LYS A 115 0.08 -7.56 -4.01
CA LYS A 115 0.34 -6.63 -2.90
C LYS A 115 -0.39 -5.31 -3.09
N LEU A 116 -0.35 -4.75 -4.29
CA LEU A 116 -1.06 -3.52 -4.61
C LEU A 116 -2.57 -3.72 -4.48
N ALA A 117 -3.11 -4.87 -4.87
CA ALA A 117 -4.51 -5.25 -4.65
C ALA A 117 -4.87 -5.19 -3.16
N GLY A 118 -4.06 -5.82 -2.30
CA GLY A 118 -4.28 -5.82 -0.86
C GLY A 118 -4.29 -4.41 -0.26
N VAL A 119 -3.35 -3.55 -0.67
CA VAL A 119 -3.28 -2.16 -0.19
C VAL A 119 -4.42 -1.30 -0.76
N ALA A 120 -4.86 -1.56 -1.99
CA ALA A 120 -5.95 -0.83 -2.64
C ALA A 120 -7.32 -1.05 -1.96
N LEU A 121 -7.51 -2.17 -1.25
CA LEU A 121 -8.74 -2.45 -0.51
C LEU A 121 -8.93 -1.52 0.68
N SER A 122 -7.85 -1.24 1.42
CA SER A 122 -7.88 -0.43 2.65
C SER A 122 -6.66 0.50 2.71
N PRO A 123 -6.68 1.60 1.94
CA PRO A 123 -5.51 2.43 1.73
C PRO A 123 -5.22 3.40 2.89
N VAL A 124 -6.25 3.75 3.68
CA VAL A 124 -6.13 4.71 4.78
C VAL A 124 -5.37 4.08 5.94
N GLY A 125 -4.49 4.88 6.58
CA GLY A 125 -3.67 4.44 7.70
C GLY A 125 -2.36 3.77 7.31
N LYS A 126 -2.16 3.43 6.03
CA LYS A 126 -0.94 2.79 5.53
C LYS A 126 0.15 3.82 5.16
N THR A 127 1.39 3.36 5.24
CA THR A 127 2.55 4.03 4.67
C THR A 127 3.49 3.01 4.05
N ILE A 128 4.37 3.48 3.17
CA ILE A 128 5.27 2.63 2.41
C ILE A 128 6.69 2.88 2.90
N VAL A 129 7.34 1.82 3.32
CA VAL A 129 8.72 1.83 3.78
C VAL A 129 9.49 0.66 3.15
N SER A 130 10.82 0.66 3.31
CA SER A 130 11.59 -0.52 2.94
C SER A 130 11.20 -1.72 3.82
N LYS A 131 11.32 -2.92 3.27
CA LYS A 131 11.09 -4.16 4.04
C LYS A 131 11.95 -4.25 5.29
N GLU A 132 13.18 -3.73 5.25
CA GLU A 132 14.08 -3.68 6.41
C GLU A 132 13.50 -2.82 7.53
N VAL A 133 12.97 -1.64 7.19
CA VAL A 133 12.36 -0.73 8.17
C VAL A 133 11.09 -1.34 8.74
N ALA A 134 10.24 -1.95 7.90
CA ALA A 134 9.04 -2.66 8.37
C ALA A 134 9.40 -3.80 9.34
N ALA A 135 10.42 -4.60 9.01
CA ALA A 135 10.89 -5.68 9.87
C ALA A 135 11.47 -5.15 11.20
N ALA A 136 12.25 -4.07 11.16
CA ALA A 136 12.81 -3.43 12.35
C ALA A 136 11.71 -2.88 13.27
N ALA A 137 10.67 -2.24 12.72
CA ALA A 137 9.52 -1.74 13.48
C ALA A 137 8.80 -2.89 14.20
N ARG A 138 8.49 -3.99 13.49
CA ARG A 138 7.87 -5.19 14.08
C ARG A 138 8.69 -5.78 15.21
N MET A 139 10.00 -5.93 15.02
CA MET A 139 10.88 -6.51 16.02
C MET A 139 10.97 -5.62 17.27
N HIS A 140 11.05 -4.31 17.10
CA HIS A 140 11.05 -3.36 18.21
C HIS A 140 9.73 -3.41 19.01
N ASN A 141 8.59 -3.45 18.30
CA ASN A 141 7.27 -3.52 18.91
C ASN A 141 7.08 -4.82 19.70
N ALA A 142 7.49 -5.95 19.11
CA ALA A 142 7.46 -7.25 19.78
C ALA A 142 8.34 -7.26 21.03
N THR A 143 9.55 -6.72 20.95
CA THR A 143 10.47 -6.61 22.11
C THR A 143 9.85 -5.76 23.22
N SER A 144 9.28 -4.61 22.86
CA SER A 144 8.60 -3.71 23.81
C SER A 144 7.41 -4.38 24.50
N ALA A 145 6.64 -5.17 23.75
CA ALA A 145 5.52 -5.94 24.30
C ALA A 145 5.99 -7.02 25.28
N VAL A 146 7.03 -7.78 24.92
CA VAL A 146 7.62 -8.81 25.79
C VAL A 146 8.17 -8.20 27.09
N THR A 147 8.87 -7.06 27.01
CA THR A 147 9.37 -6.36 28.20
C THR A 147 8.24 -5.97 29.15
N LYS A 148 7.17 -5.37 28.64
CA LYS A 148 5.98 -5.01 29.44
C LYS A 148 5.29 -6.21 30.10
N MET A 149 5.38 -7.40 29.51
CA MET A 149 4.82 -8.62 30.11
C MET A 149 5.71 -9.19 31.22
N ARG A 150 7.03 -8.97 31.16
CA ARG A 150 7.98 -9.41 32.20
C ARG A 150 7.95 -8.53 33.45
N GLU A 151 7.51 -7.29 33.30
CA GLU A 151 7.39 -6.31 34.40
C GLU A 151 6.06 -6.43 35.18
N LYS A 152 5.15 -7.30 34.75
CA LYS A 152 3.89 -7.61 35.42
C LYS A 152 4.03 -8.85 36.31
#